data_AF-A0AA88SX27-F1
#
_entry.id   AF-A0AA88SX27-F1
#
_cell.length_a   1.000
_cell.length_b   1.000
_cell.length_c   1.000
_cell.angle_alpha   90.00
_cell.angle_beta   90.00
_cell.angle_gamma   90.00
#
_symmetry.space_group_name_H-M   'P 1'
#
loop_
_entity.id
_entity.type
_entity.pdbx_description
1 polymer ?
#
loop_
_entity_poly.entity_id
_entity_poly.type
_entity_poly.pdbx_seq_one_letter_code
_entity_poly.pdbx_strand_id
1 'polypeptide(L)'
;MRRVINSIRVTVIITKASKIEISEPECIAAWVVLATQWPCRLSWIIQCAEDAQQRADIDGKNVADSKTLWKVFSKSRAELYVMRTQIEDLLERDGDPEMFEKFLRVDFQFTIKDLKLFEQVTVNLDHTIRKELAQIRGTSRLKDSGWMRNLAPLPITAIINMDTEDVCKEMERMEYPSKYIDIVKSNDLKGSALVFGNADDLKDLLGMTFGEWTTFRLHFLGLPPHLRPQYKNTPPMPSQRRKSRSPLHVAHPYSSNPNLVNS
;
A
#
# COMPACT_ATOMS: atom_id res chain seq x y z
N MET A 1 -3.79 9.83 -30.83
CA MET A 1 -4.97 10.50 -31.41
C MET A 1 -6.05 9.56 -31.93
N ARG A 2 -5.79 8.62 -32.85
CA ARG A 2 -6.83 7.74 -33.44
C ARG A 2 -7.65 6.95 -32.39
N ARG A 3 -7.01 6.46 -31.32
CA ARG A 3 -7.66 5.73 -30.22
C ARG A 3 -8.68 6.59 -29.47
N VAL A 4 -8.31 7.82 -29.11
CA VAL A 4 -9.18 8.79 -28.40
C VAL A 4 -10.41 9.13 -29.24
N ILE A 5 -10.20 9.44 -30.54
CA ILE A 5 -11.30 9.76 -31.47
C ILE A 5 -12.27 8.58 -31.60
N ASN A 6 -11.74 7.35 -31.69
CA ASN A 6 -12.58 6.16 -31.75
C ASN A 6 -13.35 5.94 -30.44
N SER A 7 -12.72 6.13 -29.28
CA SER A 7 -13.40 6.05 -27.98
C SER A 7 -14.51 7.08 -27.86
N ILE A 8 -14.28 8.33 -28.27
CA ILE A 8 -15.33 9.37 -28.30
C ILE A 8 -16.51 8.94 -29.17
N ARG A 9 -16.24 8.46 -30.39
CA ARG A 9 -17.30 7.99 -31.29
C ARG A 9 -18.13 6.87 -30.68
N VAL A 10 -17.47 5.87 -30.08
CA VAL A 10 -18.16 4.75 -29.42
C VAL A 10 -18.97 5.23 -28.23
N THR A 11 -18.41 6.07 -27.35
CA THR A 11 -19.15 6.63 -26.21
C THR A 11 -20.37 7.43 -26.67
N VAL A 12 -20.24 8.28 -27.69
CA VAL A 12 -21.38 9.03 -28.26
C VAL A 12 -22.47 8.10 -28.81
N ILE A 13 -22.09 7.01 -29.48
CA ILE A 13 -23.04 6.01 -30.00
C ILE A 13 -23.78 5.34 -28.82
N ILE A 14 -23.05 4.91 -27.78
CA ILE A 14 -23.63 4.26 -26.61
C ILE A 14 -24.56 5.21 -25.85
N THR A 15 -24.15 6.46 -25.63
CA THR A 15 -24.98 7.47 -24.98
C THR A 15 -26.31 7.68 -25.71
N LYS A 16 -26.28 7.80 -27.03
CA LYS A 16 -27.49 7.94 -27.86
C LYS A 16 -28.36 6.69 -27.80
N ALA A 17 -27.77 5.50 -27.84
CA ALA A 17 -28.50 4.23 -27.76
C ALA A 17 -29.18 4.03 -26.39
N SER A 18 -28.51 4.43 -25.31
CA SER A 18 -29.01 4.30 -23.93
C SER A 18 -29.99 5.40 -23.51
N LYS A 19 -30.32 6.35 -24.41
CA LYS A 19 -31.18 7.52 -24.13
C LYS A 19 -30.69 8.34 -22.93
N ILE A 20 -29.38 8.34 -22.71
CA ILE A 20 -28.76 9.09 -21.62
C ILE A 20 -28.56 10.52 -22.11
N GLU A 21 -29.26 11.48 -21.48
CA GLU A 21 -29.10 12.90 -21.77
C GLU A 21 -27.81 13.43 -21.12
N ILE A 22 -26.73 13.47 -21.89
CA ILE A 22 -25.51 14.18 -21.52
C ILE A 22 -25.63 15.60 -22.08
N SER A 23 -25.48 16.60 -21.22
CA SER A 23 -25.80 17.99 -21.55
C SER A 23 -25.00 18.54 -22.73
N GLU A 24 -23.72 18.17 -22.90
CA GLU A 24 -22.86 18.73 -23.95
C GLU A 24 -21.88 17.70 -24.54
N PRO A 25 -21.64 17.70 -25.88
CA PRO A 25 -20.66 16.82 -26.52
C PRO A 25 -19.22 17.03 -26.02
N GLU A 26 -18.90 18.25 -25.58
CA GLU A 26 -17.61 18.61 -25.00
C GLU A 26 -17.35 17.83 -23.70
N CYS A 27 -18.37 17.65 -22.87
CA CYS A 27 -18.29 16.84 -21.66
C CYS A 27 -17.96 15.37 -21.98
N ILE A 28 -18.48 14.82 -23.08
CA ILE A 28 -18.16 13.44 -23.50
C ILE A 28 -16.70 13.35 -23.92
N ALA A 29 -16.22 14.29 -24.73
CA ALA A 29 -14.82 14.33 -25.13
C ALA A 29 -13.89 14.50 -23.93
N ALA A 30 -14.23 15.41 -23.03
CA ALA A 30 -13.50 15.66 -21.78
C ALA A 30 -13.45 14.41 -20.90
N TRP A 31 -14.57 13.70 -20.73
CA TRP A 31 -14.59 12.45 -19.98
C TRP A 31 -13.71 11.37 -20.60
N VAL A 32 -13.74 11.21 -21.93
CA VAL A 32 -12.88 10.24 -22.62
C VAL A 32 -11.40 10.61 -22.45
N VAL A 33 -11.07 11.90 -22.50
CA VAL A 33 -9.71 12.39 -22.22
C VAL A 33 -9.31 12.06 -20.77
N LEU A 34 -10.18 12.33 -19.80
CA LEU A 34 -9.95 12.02 -18.39
C LEU A 34 -9.63 10.55 -18.17
N ALA A 35 -10.46 9.66 -18.71
CA ALA A 35 -10.28 8.20 -18.59
C ALA A 35 -9.07 7.66 -19.36
N THR A 36 -8.59 8.38 -20.38
CA THR A 36 -7.42 7.96 -21.16
C THR A 36 -6.11 8.48 -20.57
N GLN A 37 -6.09 9.72 -20.08
CA GLN A 37 -4.88 10.37 -19.61
C GLN A 37 -4.61 10.14 -18.13
N TRP A 38 -5.64 9.94 -17.32
CA TRP A 38 -5.48 9.69 -15.89
C TRP A 38 -6.32 8.48 -15.43
N PRO A 39 -6.12 7.29 -16.03
CA PRO A 39 -6.89 6.10 -15.71
C PRO A 39 -6.79 5.70 -14.23
N CYS A 40 -5.64 5.86 -13.59
CA CYS A 40 -5.45 5.50 -12.17
C CYS A 40 -6.20 6.47 -11.25
N ARG A 41 -5.97 7.79 -11.37
CA ARG A 41 -6.66 8.81 -10.57
C ARG A 41 -8.16 8.82 -10.80
N LEU A 42 -8.63 8.60 -12.04
CA LEU A 42 -10.06 8.46 -12.31
C LEU A 42 -10.62 7.20 -11.62
N SER A 43 -9.96 6.06 -11.75
CA SER A 43 -10.38 4.82 -11.06
C SER A 43 -10.41 5.00 -9.54
N TRP A 44 -9.47 5.75 -8.98
CA TRP A 44 -9.46 6.09 -7.56
C TRP A 44 -10.64 6.95 -7.14
N ILE A 45 -11.00 7.97 -7.93
CA ILE A 45 -12.18 8.79 -7.68
C ILE A 45 -13.45 7.94 -7.71
N ILE A 46 -13.58 7.06 -8.71
CA ILE A 46 -14.71 6.13 -8.84
C ILE A 46 -14.80 5.27 -7.57
N GLN A 47 -13.69 4.66 -7.15
CA GLN A 47 -13.65 3.84 -5.93
C GLN A 47 -14.06 4.64 -4.68
N CYS A 48 -13.55 5.87 -4.53
CA CYS A 48 -13.90 6.73 -3.39
C CYS A 48 -15.38 7.12 -3.38
N ALA A 49 -15.96 7.36 -4.56
CA ALA A 49 -17.37 7.70 -4.70
C ALA A 49 -18.27 6.50 -4.39
N GLU A 50 -17.92 5.33 -4.92
CA GLU A 50 -18.64 4.07 -4.69
C GLU A 50 -18.64 3.68 -3.21
N ASP A 51 -17.46 3.66 -2.56
CA ASP A 51 -17.32 3.39 -1.13
C ASP A 51 -18.18 4.35 -0.27
N ALA A 52 -18.19 5.63 -0.63
CA ALA A 52 -18.93 6.64 0.11
C ALA A 52 -20.45 6.43 -0.03
N GLN A 53 -20.92 6.04 -1.23
CA GLN A 53 -22.32 5.68 -1.45
C GLN A 53 -22.69 4.43 -0.66
N GLN A 54 -21.92 3.35 -0.78
CA GLN A 54 -22.15 2.11 -0.03
C GLN A 54 -22.18 2.36 1.48
N ARG A 55 -21.28 3.21 2.00
CA ARG A 55 -21.26 3.56 3.42
C ARG A 55 -22.49 4.35 3.83
N ALA A 56 -22.93 5.29 3.00
CA ALA A 56 -24.13 6.07 3.27
C ALA A 56 -25.38 5.17 3.25
N ASP A 57 -25.46 4.21 2.33
CA ASP A 57 -26.56 3.23 2.26
C ASP A 57 -26.62 2.37 3.54
N ILE A 58 -25.47 1.92 4.06
CA ILE A 58 -25.36 1.21 5.35
C ILE A 58 -25.82 2.10 6.51
N ASP A 59 -25.38 3.36 6.52
CA ASP A 59 -25.69 4.32 7.60
C ASP A 59 -27.09 4.97 7.45
N GLY A 60 -27.87 4.60 6.42
CA GLY A 60 -29.20 5.16 6.13
C GLY A 60 -29.18 6.64 5.70
N LYS A 61 -28.08 7.12 5.12
CA LYS A 61 -27.86 8.50 4.69
C LYS A 61 -27.85 8.62 3.17
N ASN A 62 -28.27 9.77 2.65
CA ASN A 62 -28.12 10.11 1.23
C ASN A 62 -26.82 10.87 0.97
N VAL A 63 -26.06 10.45 -0.04
CA VAL A 63 -24.87 11.18 -0.51
C VAL A 63 -25.31 12.32 -1.44
N ALA A 64 -24.68 13.48 -1.31
CA ALA A 64 -24.91 14.60 -2.21
C ALA A 64 -24.26 14.35 -3.59
N ASP A 65 -25.09 14.09 -4.59
CA ASP A 65 -24.68 13.89 -5.98
C ASP A 65 -24.04 15.14 -6.62
N SER A 66 -24.23 16.32 -6.02
CA SER A 66 -23.67 17.60 -6.46
C SER A 66 -22.18 17.79 -6.12
N LYS A 67 -21.58 16.86 -5.37
CA LYS A 67 -20.17 16.95 -5.00
C LYS A 67 -19.28 16.78 -6.24
N THR A 68 -18.32 17.68 -6.44
CA THR A 68 -17.38 17.60 -7.57
C THR A 68 -16.36 16.49 -7.40
N LEU A 69 -15.89 15.92 -8.51
CA LEU A 69 -14.86 14.89 -8.54
C LEU A 69 -13.54 15.38 -7.94
N TRP A 70 -13.18 16.63 -8.19
CA TRP A 70 -12.03 17.26 -7.54
C TRP A 70 -12.15 17.28 -6.01
N LYS A 71 -13.35 17.54 -5.48
CA LYS A 71 -13.60 17.53 -4.02
C LYS A 71 -13.59 16.12 -3.43
N VAL A 72 -13.87 15.10 -4.23
CA VAL A 72 -13.69 13.69 -3.83
C VAL A 72 -12.21 13.38 -3.77
N PHE A 73 -11.47 13.66 -4.85
CA PHE A 73 -10.04 13.39 -4.96
C PHE A 73 -9.22 14.10 -3.89
N SER A 74 -9.44 15.41 -3.69
CA SER A 74 -8.70 16.20 -2.70
C SER A 74 -8.87 15.67 -1.27
N LYS A 75 -10.04 15.12 -0.93
CA LYS A 75 -10.28 14.48 0.38
C LYS A 75 -9.57 13.13 0.52
N SER A 76 -9.46 12.35 -0.55
CA SER A 76 -8.82 11.02 -0.53
C SER A 76 -7.36 11.02 -0.95
N ARG A 77 -6.77 12.20 -1.24
CA ARG A 77 -5.38 12.33 -1.71
C ARG A 77 -4.35 11.84 -0.69
N ALA A 78 -4.57 12.09 0.59
CA ALA A 78 -3.67 11.63 1.65
C ALA A 78 -3.66 10.10 1.75
N GLU A 79 -4.83 9.47 1.65
CA GLU A 79 -4.96 8.00 1.61
C GLU A 79 -4.25 7.42 0.39
N LEU A 80 -4.44 8.02 -0.79
CA LEU A 80 -3.73 7.61 -2.01
C LEU A 80 -2.20 7.68 -1.85
N TYR A 81 -1.70 8.72 -1.17
CA TYR A 81 -0.26 8.88 -0.91
C TYR A 81 0.30 7.77 0.00
N VAL A 82 -0.40 7.42 1.08
CA VAL A 82 0.01 6.33 2.00
C VAL A 82 0.14 5.00 1.26
N MET A 83 -0.70 4.78 0.25
CA MET A 83 -0.78 3.53 -0.49
C MET A 83 0.16 3.49 -1.71
N ARG A 84 0.91 4.57 -1.97
CA ARG A 84 1.77 4.75 -3.15
C ARG A 84 2.64 3.53 -3.45
N THR A 85 3.26 2.93 -2.44
CA THR A 85 4.21 1.81 -2.64
C THR A 85 3.57 0.57 -3.28
N GLN A 86 2.25 0.46 -3.27
CA GLN A 86 1.50 -0.65 -3.86
C GLN A 86 0.90 -0.29 -5.23
N ILE A 87 0.89 0.99 -5.59
CA ILE A 87 0.20 1.53 -6.77
C ILE A 87 1.11 2.40 -7.66
N GLU A 88 2.42 2.40 -7.40
CA GLU A 88 3.39 3.24 -8.09
C GLU A 88 3.34 3.00 -9.61
N ASP A 89 3.41 1.74 -10.04
CA ASP A 89 3.29 1.32 -11.44
C ASP A 89 1.97 1.74 -12.11
N LEU A 90 0.91 1.97 -11.33
CA LEU A 90 -0.38 2.45 -11.83
C LEU A 90 -0.42 3.97 -11.94
N LEU A 91 0.17 4.67 -10.97
CA LEU A 91 0.27 6.14 -10.95
C LEU A 91 1.21 6.66 -12.03
N GLU A 92 2.26 5.92 -12.38
CA GLU A 92 3.17 6.29 -13.49
C GLU A 92 2.49 6.27 -14.86
N ARG A 93 1.34 5.58 -15.00
CA ARG A 93 0.57 5.55 -16.24
C ARG A 93 -0.28 6.79 -16.44
N ASP A 94 -0.51 7.54 -15.37
CA ASP A 94 -1.24 8.79 -15.43
C ASP A 94 -0.35 9.90 -16.00
N GLY A 95 -0.98 10.84 -16.70
CA GLY A 95 -0.34 12.06 -17.15
C GLY A 95 -0.04 13.03 -16.01
N ASP A 96 0.38 14.24 -16.39
CA ASP A 96 0.77 15.30 -15.46
C ASP A 96 -0.30 15.60 -14.39
N PRO A 97 0.07 15.64 -13.09
CA PRO A 97 -0.89 15.78 -12.00
C PRO A 97 -1.42 17.21 -11.82
N GLU A 98 -0.67 18.24 -12.19
CA GLU A 98 -1.11 19.63 -12.19
C GLU A 98 -2.16 19.86 -13.30
N MET A 99 -1.95 19.24 -14.46
CA MET A 99 -2.93 19.25 -15.54
C MET A 99 -4.21 18.50 -15.15
N PHE A 100 -4.12 17.39 -14.41
CA PHE A 100 -5.29 16.72 -13.83
C PHE A 100 -6.08 17.63 -12.87
N GLU A 101 -5.37 18.34 -11.99
CA GLU A 101 -5.98 19.28 -11.05
C GLU A 101 -6.68 20.42 -11.78
N LYS A 102 -6.00 21.05 -12.76
CA LYS A 102 -6.60 22.09 -13.58
C LYS A 102 -7.83 21.57 -14.32
N PHE A 103 -7.74 20.38 -14.90
CA PHE A 103 -8.81 19.76 -15.68
C PHE A 103 -10.10 19.58 -14.84
N LEU A 104 -10.00 19.02 -13.64
CA LEU A 104 -11.18 18.76 -12.79
C LEU A 104 -11.64 19.97 -11.95
N ARG A 105 -10.75 20.93 -11.69
CA ARG A 105 -11.07 22.10 -10.84
C ARG A 105 -11.53 23.30 -11.65
N VAL A 106 -10.95 23.53 -12.82
CA VAL A 106 -11.14 24.75 -13.62
C VAL A 106 -11.91 24.44 -14.89
N ASP A 107 -11.44 23.48 -15.69
CA ASP A 107 -11.95 23.27 -17.05
C ASP A 107 -13.28 22.51 -17.05
N PHE A 108 -13.38 21.40 -16.32
CA PHE A 108 -14.56 20.53 -16.28
C PHE A 108 -14.89 20.10 -14.85
N GLN A 109 -15.91 20.74 -14.25
CA GLN A 109 -16.36 20.48 -12.88
C GLN A 109 -17.33 19.30 -12.81
N PHE A 110 -16.90 18.12 -13.25
CA PHE A 110 -17.70 16.90 -13.15
C PHE A 110 -18.14 16.64 -11.70
N THR A 111 -19.38 16.20 -11.55
CA THR A 111 -20.02 15.84 -10.29
C THR A 111 -20.14 14.33 -10.12
N ILE A 112 -20.53 13.87 -8.92
CA ILE A 112 -20.88 12.45 -8.70
C ILE A 112 -22.04 12.02 -9.59
N LYS A 113 -23.00 12.93 -9.88
CA LYS A 113 -24.07 12.65 -10.84
C LYS A 113 -23.51 12.33 -12.22
N ASP A 114 -22.57 13.16 -12.70
CA ASP A 114 -21.93 12.95 -14.00
C ASP A 114 -21.14 11.65 -14.01
N LEU A 115 -20.41 11.35 -12.93
CA LEU A 115 -19.68 10.09 -12.78
C LEU A 115 -20.57 8.87 -12.97
N LYS A 116 -21.71 8.82 -12.25
CA LYS A 116 -22.70 7.73 -12.36
C LYS A 116 -23.24 7.58 -13.77
N LEU A 117 -23.43 8.70 -14.47
CA LEU A 117 -23.92 8.75 -15.84
C LEU A 117 -22.87 8.22 -16.83
N PHE A 118 -21.65 8.74 -16.73
CA PHE A 118 -20.57 8.39 -17.62
C PHE A 118 -20.09 6.97 -17.40
N GLU A 119 -20.04 6.47 -16.17
CA GLU A 119 -19.61 5.11 -15.86
C GLU A 119 -20.42 4.05 -16.65
N GLN A 120 -21.71 4.28 -16.86
CA GLN A 120 -22.58 3.38 -17.64
C GLN A 120 -22.25 3.34 -19.14
N VAL A 121 -21.59 4.38 -19.67
CA VAL A 121 -21.29 4.54 -21.10
C VAL A 121 -19.77 4.53 -21.40
N THR A 122 -18.95 4.42 -20.36
CA THR A 122 -17.49 4.48 -20.47
C THR A 122 -16.94 3.12 -20.83
N VAL A 123 -16.40 3.01 -22.04
CA VAL A 123 -15.77 1.77 -22.53
C VAL A 123 -14.25 1.78 -22.42
N ASN A 124 -13.65 2.93 -22.13
CA ASN A 124 -12.19 3.12 -22.11
C ASN A 124 -11.58 3.08 -20.71
N LEU A 125 -12.37 2.82 -19.67
CA LEU A 125 -11.86 2.65 -18.32
C LEU A 125 -11.34 1.22 -18.14
N ASP A 126 -10.09 1.08 -17.72
CA ASP A 126 -9.55 -0.23 -17.35
C ASP A 126 -10.09 -0.65 -15.97
N HIS A 127 -11.10 -1.51 -15.98
CA HIS A 127 -11.72 -2.02 -14.74
C HIS A 127 -10.76 -2.84 -13.88
N THR A 128 -9.62 -3.33 -14.43
CA THR A 128 -8.64 -4.07 -13.64
C THR A 128 -7.90 -3.15 -12.66
N ILE A 129 -7.57 -1.92 -13.09
CA ILE A 129 -6.99 -0.87 -12.24
C ILE A 129 -7.93 -0.58 -11.07
N ARG A 130 -9.23 -0.41 -11.34
CA ARG A 130 -10.22 -0.20 -10.28
C ARG A 130 -10.27 -1.38 -9.30
N LYS A 131 -10.31 -2.62 -9.79
CA LYS A 131 -10.37 -3.82 -8.94
C LYS A 131 -9.15 -3.93 -8.03
N GLU A 132 -7.96 -3.63 -8.55
CA GLU A 132 -6.72 -3.62 -7.78
C GLU A 132 -6.73 -2.52 -6.71
N LEU A 133 -7.11 -1.28 -7.07
CA LEU A 133 -7.27 -0.18 -6.11
C LEU A 133 -8.30 -0.49 -5.03
N ALA A 134 -9.43 -1.12 -5.38
CA ALA A 134 -10.45 -1.55 -4.45
C ALA A 134 -9.90 -2.53 -3.40
N GLN A 135 -9.14 -3.53 -3.86
CA GLN A 135 -8.51 -4.53 -2.98
C GLN A 135 -7.48 -3.88 -2.04
N ILE A 136 -6.61 -3.02 -2.58
CA ILE A 136 -5.58 -2.31 -1.81
C ILE A 136 -6.24 -1.40 -0.76
N ARG A 137 -7.29 -0.65 -1.13
CA ARG A 137 -8.06 0.24 -0.24
C ARG A 137 -8.81 -0.53 0.84
N GLY A 138 -9.49 -1.61 0.48
CA GLY A 138 -10.21 -2.46 1.42
C GLY A 138 -9.30 -3.10 2.47
N THR A 139 -8.16 -3.64 2.04
CA THR A 139 -7.17 -4.26 2.95
C THR A 139 -6.48 -3.23 3.84
N SER A 140 -6.18 -2.04 3.32
CA SER A 140 -5.56 -0.96 4.12
C SER A 140 -6.47 -0.47 5.25
N ARG A 141 -7.80 -0.46 5.05
CA ARG A 141 -8.75 -0.12 6.13
C ARG A 141 -8.77 -1.13 7.27
N LEU A 142 -8.40 -2.39 7.01
CA LEU A 142 -8.22 -3.39 8.08
C LEU A 142 -6.99 -3.05 8.95
N LYS A 143 -5.96 -2.43 8.35
CA LYS A 143 -4.73 -2.01 9.01
C LYS A 143 -4.94 -0.91 10.05
N ASP A 144 -5.93 -0.04 9.83
CA ASP A 144 -6.27 1.07 10.73
C ASP A 144 -7.28 0.71 11.83
N SER A 145 -7.73 -0.55 11.88
CA SER A 145 -8.46 -1.02 13.06
C SER A 145 -7.52 -0.93 14.26
N GLY A 146 -7.95 -0.34 15.37
CA GLY A 146 -7.14 -0.19 16.60
C GLY A 146 -6.51 -1.52 17.08
N TRP A 147 -7.06 -2.65 16.61
CA TRP A 147 -6.48 -3.98 16.64
C TRP A 147 -4.99 -4.02 16.25
N MET A 148 -4.56 -3.38 15.15
CA MET A 148 -3.14 -3.39 14.75
C MET A 148 -2.22 -2.56 15.65
N ARG A 149 -2.71 -1.52 16.34
CA ARG A 149 -1.86 -0.72 17.25
C ARG A 149 -1.46 -1.52 18.49
N ASN A 150 -2.33 -2.42 18.93
CA ASN A 150 -2.09 -3.25 20.12
C ASN A 150 -1.40 -4.57 19.79
N LEU A 151 -1.40 -5.05 18.53
CA LEU A 151 -0.69 -6.27 18.13
C LEU A 151 0.53 -6.02 17.23
N ALA A 152 0.90 -4.77 16.97
CA ALA A 152 2.11 -4.48 16.21
C ALA A 152 3.32 -5.09 16.93
N PRO A 153 4.04 -6.05 16.31
CA PRO A 153 5.18 -6.68 16.95
C PRO A 153 6.18 -5.64 17.44
N LEU A 154 6.60 -5.76 18.69
CA LEU A 154 7.69 -4.94 19.18
C LEU A 154 8.99 -5.25 18.41
N PRO A 155 9.82 -4.24 18.12
CA PRO A 155 11.14 -4.51 17.54
C PRO A 155 11.93 -5.45 18.46
N ILE A 156 12.52 -6.52 17.92
CA ILE A 156 13.30 -7.50 18.71
C ILE A 156 14.36 -6.81 19.57
N THR A 157 14.98 -5.73 19.06
CA THR A 157 15.96 -4.92 19.78
C THR A 157 15.39 -4.20 21.01
N ALA A 158 14.10 -3.84 21.00
CA ALA A 158 13.43 -3.29 22.16
C ALA A 158 13.16 -4.41 23.17
N ILE A 159 12.60 -5.54 22.72
CA ILE A 159 12.23 -6.67 23.58
C ILE A 159 13.44 -7.24 24.31
N ILE A 160 14.57 -7.50 23.62
CA ILE A 160 15.78 -8.06 24.26
C ILE A 160 16.26 -7.22 25.46
N ASN A 161 16.05 -5.90 25.42
CA ASN A 161 16.51 -4.97 26.45
C ASN A 161 15.48 -4.71 27.55
N MET A 162 14.27 -5.29 27.47
CA MET A 162 13.24 -5.13 28.49
C MET A 162 13.58 -5.91 29.74
N ASP A 163 13.52 -5.24 30.89
CA ASP A 163 13.46 -5.91 32.17
C ASP A 163 12.03 -6.42 32.46
N THR A 164 11.85 -7.12 33.58
CA THR A 164 10.55 -7.69 33.94
C THR A 164 9.48 -6.63 34.14
N GLU A 165 9.84 -5.45 34.64
CA GLU A 165 8.90 -4.35 34.86
C GLU A 165 8.46 -3.71 33.54
N ASP A 166 9.37 -3.59 32.57
CA ASP A 166 9.05 -3.14 31.22
C ASP A 166 8.09 -4.11 30.50
N VAL A 167 8.31 -5.43 30.65
CA VAL A 167 7.39 -6.46 30.13
C VAL A 167 6.01 -6.31 30.79
N CYS A 168 5.96 -6.11 32.10
CA CYS A 168 4.70 -5.91 32.83
C CYS A 168 3.94 -4.67 32.37
N LYS A 169 4.61 -3.51 32.24
CA LYS A 169 4.00 -2.27 31.75
C LYS A 169 3.43 -2.43 30.35
N GLU A 170 4.14 -3.15 29.49
CA GLU A 170 3.66 -3.39 28.13
C GLU A 170 2.44 -4.30 28.10
N MET A 171 2.39 -5.32 28.98
CA MET A 171 1.21 -6.15 29.15
C MET A 171 0.01 -5.37 29.71
N GLU A 172 0.23 -4.43 30.63
CA GLU A 172 -0.80 -3.52 31.13
C GLU A 172 -1.33 -2.60 30.02
N ARG A 173 -0.43 -2.07 29.17
CA ARG A 173 -0.80 -1.26 27.99
C ARG A 173 -1.69 -2.03 27.00
N MET A 174 -1.51 -3.34 26.92
CA MET A 174 -2.31 -4.25 26.10
C MET A 174 -3.57 -4.76 26.80
N GLU A 175 -3.89 -4.25 28.00
CA GLU A 175 -5.07 -4.60 28.79
C GLU A 175 -5.10 -6.08 29.23
N TYR A 176 -3.93 -6.70 29.44
CA TYR A 176 -3.89 -8.05 29.99
C TYR A 176 -4.33 -8.09 31.46
N PRO A 177 -5.07 -9.13 31.89
CA PRO A 177 -5.39 -9.35 33.30
C PRO A 177 -4.17 -9.41 34.22
N SER A 178 -4.28 -8.84 35.43
CA SER A 178 -3.21 -8.80 36.44
C SER A 178 -2.61 -10.17 36.76
N LYS A 179 -3.40 -11.24 36.71
CA LYS A 179 -2.93 -12.62 36.91
C LYS A 179 -1.73 -12.99 36.03
N TYR A 180 -1.66 -12.51 34.79
CA TYR A 180 -0.54 -12.81 33.89
C TYR A 180 0.68 -11.95 34.23
N ILE A 181 0.45 -10.71 34.65
CA ILE A 181 1.48 -9.79 35.12
C ILE A 181 2.14 -10.35 36.39
N ASP A 182 1.35 -10.90 37.32
CA ASP A 182 1.84 -11.53 38.54
C ASP A 182 2.71 -12.77 38.24
N ILE A 183 2.35 -13.57 37.22
CA ILE A 183 3.16 -14.71 36.76
C ILE A 183 4.49 -14.22 36.17
N VAL A 184 4.47 -13.17 35.33
CA VAL A 184 5.68 -12.57 34.77
C VAL A 184 6.62 -12.06 35.86
N LYS A 185 6.08 -11.35 36.86
CA LYS A 185 6.84 -10.86 38.02
C LYS A 185 7.41 -12.00 38.86
N SER A 186 6.60 -13.01 39.15
CA SER A 186 7.00 -14.14 40.01
C SER A 186 8.07 -15.04 39.37
N ASN A 187 8.16 -15.04 38.04
CA ASN A 187 9.13 -15.84 37.29
C ASN A 187 10.32 -15.03 36.75
N ASP A 188 10.45 -13.74 37.13
CA ASP A 188 11.49 -12.82 36.63
C ASP A 188 11.62 -12.87 35.09
N LEU A 189 10.46 -12.91 34.40
CA LEU A 189 10.43 -13.03 32.94
C LEU A 189 10.89 -11.72 32.31
N LYS A 190 12.11 -11.72 31.81
CA LYS A 190 12.73 -10.61 31.07
C LYS A 190 12.49 -10.76 29.58
N GLY A 191 12.64 -9.67 28.84
CA GLY A 191 12.43 -9.71 27.40
C GLY A 191 13.42 -10.61 26.64
N SER A 192 14.63 -10.86 27.17
CA SER A 192 15.53 -11.88 26.64
C SER A 192 14.93 -13.30 26.70
N ALA A 193 14.20 -13.63 27.78
CA ALA A 193 13.52 -14.92 27.90
C ALA A 193 12.36 -15.05 26.91
N LEU A 194 11.70 -13.94 26.56
CA LEU A 194 10.69 -13.92 25.50
C LEU A 194 11.32 -14.18 24.13
N VAL A 195 12.47 -13.56 23.82
CA VAL A 195 13.10 -13.70 22.50
C VAL A 195 13.79 -15.05 22.29
N PHE A 196 14.46 -15.58 23.32
CA PHE A 196 15.27 -16.79 23.21
C PHE A 196 14.60 -18.04 23.81
N GLY A 197 13.49 -17.87 24.54
CA GLY A 197 12.76 -18.97 25.16
C GLY A 197 11.92 -19.78 24.18
N ASN A 198 11.49 -20.96 24.62
CA ASN A 198 10.56 -21.78 23.87
C ASN A 198 9.13 -21.22 24.02
N ALA A 199 8.44 -21.06 22.90
CA ALA A 199 7.08 -20.55 22.87
C ALA A 199 6.08 -21.49 23.57
N ASP A 200 6.27 -22.80 23.52
CA ASP A 200 5.36 -23.76 24.15
C ASP A 200 5.50 -23.72 25.69
N ASP A 201 6.74 -23.65 26.20
CA ASP A 201 7.01 -23.50 27.64
C ASP A 201 6.45 -22.18 28.18
N LEU A 202 6.58 -21.08 27.42
CA LEU A 202 6.01 -19.78 27.77
C LEU A 202 4.48 -19.82 27.80
N LYS A 203 3.86 -20.53 26.86
CA LYS A 203 2.41 -20.69 26.80
C LYS A 203 1.88 -21.45 28.01
N ASP A 204 2.54 -22.56 28.35
CA ASP A 204 2.16 -23.40 29.49
C ASP A 204 2.37 -22.66 30.81
N LEU A 205 3.46 -21.91 30.94
CA LEU A 205 3.76 -21.08 32.10
C LEU A 205 2.72 -19.97 32.33
N LEU A 206 2.35 -19.26 31.26
CA LEU A 206 1.41 -18.13 31.37
C LEU A 206 -0.04 -18.60 31.48
N GLY A 207 -0.36 -19.85 31.13
CA GLY A 207 -1.71 -20.41 31.26
C GLY A 207 -2.78 -19.63 30.50
N MET A 208 -2.40 -18.98 29.40
CA MET A 208 -3.28 -18.12 28.60
C MET A 208 -4.27 -18.93 27.77
N THR A 209 -5.45 -18.36 27.50
CA THR A 209 -6.36 -18.92 26.50
C THR A 209 -5.77 -18.80 25.09
N PHE A 210 -6.30 -19.54 24.13
CA PHE A 210 -5.83 -19.50 22.74
C PHE A 210 -5.79 -18.08 22.17
N GLY A 211 -6.81 -17.26 22.42
CA GLY A 211 -6.89 -15.89 21.93
C GLY A 211 -5.85 -14.98 22.58
N GLU A 212 -5.75 -15.00 23.91
CA GLU A 212 -4.79 -14.20 24.69
C GLU A 212 -3.35 -14.54 24.34
N TRP A 213 -3.04 -15.84 24.19
CA TRP A 213 -1.73 -16.32 23.78
C TRP A 213 -1.37 -15.88 22.35
N THR A 214 -2.35 -15.93 21.43
CA THR A 214 -2.12 -15.51 20.04
C THR A 214 -1.74 -14.03 19.97
N THR A 215 -2.45 -13.19 20.72
CA THR A 215 -2.15 -11.76 20.85
C THR A 215 -0.78 -11.53 21.46
N PHE A 216 -0.44 -12.25 22.54
CA PHE A 216 0.83 -12.12 23.25
C PHE A 216 1.99 -12.50 22.34
N ARG A 217 1.87 -13.66 21.69
CA ARG A 217 2.85 -14.16 20.74
C ARG A 217 3.04 -13.21 19.58
N LEU A 218 1.97 -12.67 19.00
CA LEU A 218 2.08 -11.76 17.88
C LEU A 218 2.85 -10.48 18.26
N HIS A 219 2.61 -9.98 19.47
CA HIS A 219 3.18 -8.74 19.98
C HIS A 219 4.64 -8.88 20.47
N PHE A 220 4.92 -9.88 21.30
CA PHE A 220 6.24 -10.09 21.92
C PHE A 220 7.16 -11.06 21.16
N LEU A 221 6.60 -12.01 20.40
CA LEU A 221 7.37 -13.02 19.67
C LEU A 221 7.36 -12.81 18.15
N GLY A 222 6.52 -11.89 17.68
CA GLY A 222 6.41 -11.47 16.28
C GLY A 222 5.55 -12.36 15.39
N LEU A 223 5.45 -11.96 14.12
CA LEU A 223 4.63 -12.65 13.12
C LEU A 223 5.16 -14.08 12.86
N PRO A 224 4.28 -15.09 12.93
CA PRO A 224 4.57 -16.43 12.44
C PRO A 224 5.13 -16.38 11.00
N PRO A 225 6.01 -17.31 10.60
CA PRO A 225 6.64 -17.30 9.27
C PRO A 225 5.66 -17.17 8.09
N HIS A 226 4.44 -17.69 8.24
CA HIS A 226 3.38 -17.66 7.22
C HIS A 226 2.60 -16.34 7.15
N LEU A 227 2.67 -15.48 8.18
CA LEU A 227 2.03 -14.15 8.21
C LEU A 227 3.03 -13.01 7.95
N ARG A 228 4.32 -13.33 7.77
CA ARG A 228 5.30 -12.34 7.34
C ARG A 228 4.97 -11.91 5.91
N PRO A 229 4.95 -10.60 5.62
CA PRO A 229 4.86 -10.14 4.24
C PRO A 229 5.95 -10.81 3.43
N GLN A 230 5.58 -11.63 2.45
CA GLN A 230 6.52 -12.04 1.42
C GLN A 230 6.86 -10.79 0.62
N TYR A 231 7.94 -10.12 1.00
CA TYR A 231 8.58 -9.16 0.11
C TYR A 231 8.94 -9.94 -1.15
N LYS A 232 8.18 -9.73 -2.23
CA LYS A 232 8.56 -10.22 -3.56
C LYS A 232 9.98 -9.72 -3.81
N ASN A 233 10.87 -10.69 -3.94
CA ASN A 233 12.31 -10.55 -3.99
C ASN A 233 12.76 -9.35 -4.85
N THR A 234 13.54 -8.46 -4.24
CA THR A 234 14.57 -7.70 -4.96
C THR A 234 15.43 -8.73 -5.72
N PRO A 235 15.74 -8.54 -7.02
CA PRO A 235 16.57 -9.49 -7.73
C PRO A 235 17.93 -9.62 -7.02
N PRO A 236 18.48 -10.84 -6.87
CA PRO A 236 19.77 -11.00 -6.22
C PRO A 236 20.83 -10.29 -7.06
N MET A 237 21.59 -9.40 -6.42
CA MET A 237 22.80 -8.81 -7.01
C MET A 237 23.71 -9.93 -7.53
N PRO A 238 24.35 -9.76 -8.70
CA PRO A 238 25.29 -10.76 -9.19
C PRO A 238 26.44 -10.88 -8.21
N SER A 239 26.63 -12.09 -7.68
CA SER A 239 27.80 -12.44 -6.89
C SER A 239 29.05 -12.24 -7.74
N GLN A 240 29.85 -11.22 -7.41
CA GLN A 240 31.21 -11.11 -7.91
C GLN A 240 31.96 -12.38 -7.49
N ARG A 241 32.17 -13.28 -8.45
CA ARG A 241 33.11 -14.40 -8.32
C ARG A 241 34.48 -13.82 -7.95
N ARG A 242 34.84 -13.92 -6.67
CA ARG A 242 36.23 -13.90 -6.22
C ARG A 242 36.96 -15.03 -6.93
N LYS A 243 37.72 -14.71 -8.00
CA LYS A 243 38.78 -15.59 -8.46
C LYS A 243 39.90 -15.53 -7.43
N SER A 244 40.02 -16.59 -6.67
CA SER A 244 41.23 -16.97 -5.96
C SER A 244 42.39 -17.06 -6.95
N ARG A 245 43.42 -16.24 -6.76
CA ARG A 245 44.78 -16.57 -7.17
C ARG A 245 45.66 -16.39 -5.94
N SER A 246 46.12 -17.52 -5.41
CA SER A 246 47.18 -17.59 -4.42
C SER A 246 48.51 -17.13 -5.04
N PRO A 247 49.45 -16.65 -4.20
CA PRO A 247 50.68 -15.99 -4.61
C PRO A 247 51.79 -17.02 -4.85
N LEU A 248 52.85 -16.66 -5.57
CA LEU A 248 54.24 -17.05 -5.26
C LEU A 248 55.24 -16.25 -6.12
N HIS A 249 56.20 -15.69 -5.39
CA HIS A 249 57.55 -15.25 -5.78
C HIS A 249 57.80 -13.96 -6.59
N VAL A 250 58.27 -12.97 -5.83
CA VAL A 250 59.18 -11.89 -6.23
C VAL A 250 60.63 -12.38 -6.09
N ALA A 251 61.47 -12.08 -7.08
CA ALA A 251 62.90 -11.73 -6.98
C ALA A 251 63.33 -11.22 -8.37
N HIS A 252 63.37 -9.91 -8.60
CA HIS A 252 64.53 -9.01 -8.46
C HIS A 252 65.32 -8.81 -9.79
N PRO A 253 66.00 -7.65 -9.94
CA PRO A 253 65.97 -6.81 -11.14
C PRO A 253 67.32 -6.85 -11.90
N TYR A 254 67.42 -6.29 -13.10
CA TYR A 254 68.53 -5.39 -13.49
C TYR A 254 68.32 -4.77 -14.89
N SER A 255 68.54 -3.45 -14.90
CA SER A 255 68.92 -2.50 -15.97
C SER A 255 69.33 -3.05 -17.35
N SER A 256 68.85 -2.41 -18.43
CA SER A 256 69.69 -1.67 -19.39
C SER A 256 68.83 -0.88 -20.40
N ASN A 257 69.09 0.43 -20.45
CA ASN A 257 68.72 1.45 -21.43
C ASN A 257 69.49 1.23 -22.78
N PRO A 258 69.44 2.12 -23.80
CA PRO A 258 68.31 2.75 -24.53
C PRO A 258 68.52 2.71 -26.08
N ASN A 259 67.67 3.42 -26.83
CA ASN A 259 67.94 4.14 -28.11
C ASN A 259 67.63 3.53 -29.51
N LEU A 260 66.90 4.37 -30.26
CA LEU A 260 67.06 4.79 -31.68
C LEU A 260 66.59 3.87 -32.83
N VAL A 261 65.56 4.30 -33.59
CA VAL A 261 65.64 4.90 -34.95
C VAL A 261 64.32 4.71 -35.73
N ASN A 262 63.90 5.83 -36.35
CA ASN A 262 62.88 6.00 -37.39
C ASN A 262 62.80 4.89 -38.45
N SER A 263 61.58 4.53 -38.87
CA SER A 263 60.98 4.89 -40.17
C SER A 263 59.63 4.21 -40.35
#